data_AF-A0A441UUK6-F1
#
_entry.id   AF-A0A441UUK6-F1
#
_cell.length_a   1.000
_cell.length_b   1.000
_cell.length_c   1.000
_cell.angle_alpha   90.00
_cell.angle_beta   90.00
_cell.angle_gamma   90.00
#
_symmetry.space_group_name_H-M   'P 1'
#
loop_
_entity.id
_entity.type
_entity.pdbx_description
1 polymer ?
#
loop_
_entity_poly.entity_id
_entity_poly.type
_entity_poly.pdbx_seq_one_letter_code
_entity_poly.pdbx_strand_id
1 'polypeptide(L)'
;LLSVSEVAELYPYIERSDLLGGFFVPSNGQVNPLDVTQAMAKGGRARGAQIFENTKAIRILTRNGRVSGVETDKGVIATDRVLLAGGMWTSRFAAQHGVTVPLHATEHFYIVTETIDGLPRTIPGLVVAEERLYTKEDAGKLLIGGFEAQGKSWGQNGIPESFEFDELPFDMEHVEPMLERAFARFPFLETTGIHTFFNGPESFTPDG
;
A
#
# COMPACT_ATOMS: atom_id res chain seq x y z
N LEU A 1 -10.04 19.95 15.32
CA LEU A 1 -11.14 19.11 15.84
C LEU A 1 -12.42 19.60 15.22
N LEU A 2 -13.34 18.69 14.93
CA LEU A 2 -14.62 18.92 14.28
C LEU A 2 -15.73 18.34 15.15
N SER A 3 -16.83 19.06 15.24
CA SER A 3 -18.13 18.54 15.67
C SER A 3 -18.71 17.55 14.66
N VAL A 4 -19.74 16.79 15.07
CA VAL A 4 -20.42 15.85 14.18
C VAL A 4 -21.06 16.55 12.97
N SER A 5 -21.59 17.76 13.13
CA SER A 5 -22.16 18.53 12.03
C SER A 5 -21.09 18.98 11.03
N GLU A 6 -19.93 19.42 11.50
CA GLU A 6 -18.80 19.78 10.62
C GLU A 6 -18.24 18.55 9.88
N VAL A 7 -18.22 17.37 10.52
CA VAL A 7 -17.90 16.11 9.84
C VAL A 7 -18.94 15.80 8.75
N ALA A 8 -20.25 15.99 9.03
CA ALA A 8 -21.31 15.73 8.07
C ALA A 8 -21.25 16.65 6.84
N GLU A 9 -20.83 17.91 7.03
CA GLU A 9 -20.61 18.86 5.93
C GLU A 9 -19.41 18.46 5.05
N LEU A 10 -18.32 17.98 5.67
CA LEU A 10 -17.10 17.59 4.95
C LEU A 10 -17.19 16.20 4.31
N TYR A 11 -17.88 15.27 4.95
CA TYR A 11 -17.98 13.87 4.53
C TYR A 11 -19.42 13.35 4.67
N PRO A 12 -20.31 13.67 3.71
CA PRO A 12 -21.73 13.33 3.80
C PRO A 12 -22.06 11.86 3.47
N TYR A 13 -21.07 11.01 3.22
CA TYR A 13 -21.26 9.63 2.74
C TYR A 13 -21.19 8.55 3.84
N ILE A 14 -21.09 8.95 5.10
CA ILE A 14 -20.98 8.02 6.23
C ILE A 14 -22.24 8.02 7.11
N GLU A 15 -22.52 6.89 7.75
CA GLU A 15 -23.38 6.80 8.93
C GLU A 15 -22.71 7.55 10.10
N ARG A 16 -23.49 8.27 10.91
CA ARG A 16 -22.96 9.26 11.88
C ARG A 16 -23.54 9.15 13.29
N SER A 17 -24.52 8.28 13.52
CA SER A 17 -25.26 8.18 14.77
C SER A 17 -24.39 7.86 15.99
N ASP A 18 -23.24 7.22 15.78
CA ASP A 18 -22.26 6.85 16.80
C ASP A 18 -21.03 7.76 16.86
N LEU A 19 -20.95 8.80 16.01
CA LEU A 19 -19.81 9.71 15.97
C LEU A 19 -19.84 10.66 17.16
N LEU A 20 -18.67 10.82 17.80
CA LEU A 20 -18.44 11.86 18.80
C LEU A 20 -17.91 13.16 18.20
N GLY A 21 -17.31 13.09 17.01
CA GLY A 21 -16.66 14.20 16.31
C GLY A 21 -15.54 13.70 15.40
N GLY A 22 -14.65 14.59 14.97
CA GLY A 22 -13.51 14.23 14.11
C GLY A 22 -12.28 15.12 14.30
N PHE A 23 -11.19 14.73 13.68
CA PHE A 23 -9.98 15.55 13.55
C PHE A 23 -9.63 15.67 12.07
N PHE A 24 -9.54 16.91 11.58
CA PHE A 24 -9.24 17.20 10.20
C PHE A 24 -7.89 17.88 10.06
N VAL A 25 -7.08 17.38 9.14
CA VAL A 25 -5.75 17.91 8.80
C VAL A 25 -5.82 18.40 7.36
N PRO A 26 -6.00 19.72 7.12
CA PRO A 26 -6.15 20.26 5.77
C PRO A 26 -4.96 20.01 4.83
N SER A 27 -3.78 19.77 5.38
CA SER A 27 -2.56 19.49 4.62
C SER A 27 -2.39 18.00 4.27
N ASN A 28 -3.24 17.11 4.78
CA ASN A 28 -3.24 15.72 4.34
C ASN A 28 -3.89 15.62 2.96
N GLY A 29 -3.47 14.59 2.23
CA GLY A 29 -3.95 14.34 0.88
C GLY A 29 -3.48 12.99 0.40
N GLN A 30 -3.71 12.75 -0.87
CA GLN A 30 -3.37 11.52 -1.56
C GLN A 30 -2.55 11.83 -2.81
N VAL A 31 -1.78 10.84 -3.25
CA VAL A 31 -1.04 10.91 -4.51
C VAL A 31 -1.31 9.66 -5.32
N ASN A 32 -1.19 9.76 -6.64
CA ASN A 32 -1.09 8.59 -7.48
C ASN A 32 0.35 8.01 -7.33
N PRO A 33 0.51 6.78 -6.82
CA PRO A 33 1.83 6.21 -6.55
C PRO A 33 2.65 5.99 -7.83
N LEU A 34 2.00 5.67 -8.96
CA LEU A 34 2.66 5.51 -10.24
C LEU A 34 3.22 6.85 -10.73
N ASP A 35 2.41 7.91 -10.69
CA ASP A 35 2.84 9.25 -11.13
C ASP A 35 3.99 9.77 -10.29
N VAL A 36 3.93 9.59 -8.96
CA VAL A 36 5.03 9.97 -8.06
C VAL A 36 6.29 9.18 -8.38
N THR A 37 6.17 7.87 -8.58
CA THR A 37 7.32 7.01 -8.94
C THR A 37 7.97 7.47 -10.25
N GLN A 38 7.16 7.72 -11.28
CA GLN A 38 7.66 8.20 -12.59
C GLN A 38 8.26 9.60 -12.50
N ALA A 39 7.65 10.51 -11.72
CA ALA A 39 8.18 11.84 -11.49
C ALA A 39 9.55 11.80 -10.78
N MET A 40 9.69 10.95 -9.74
CA MET A 40 10.94 10.73 -9.04
C MET A 40 12.01 10.12 -9.96
N ALA A 41 11.66 9.09 -10.74
CA ALA A 41 12.57 8.46 -11.71
C ALA A 41 13.05 9.47 -12.77
N LYS A 42 12.15 10.28 -13.33
CA LYS A 42 12.50 11.36 -14.26
C LYS A 42 13.42 12.40 -13.62
N GLY A 43 13.10 12.83 -12.39
CA GLY A 43 13.90 13.79 -11.63
C GLY A 43 15.30 13.27 -11.30
N GLY A 44 15.43 11.97 -11.03
CA GLY A 44 16.70 11.27 -10.83
C GLY A 44 17.54 11.22 -12.12
N ARG A 45 16.94 10.78 -13.23
CA ARG A 45 17.61 10.74 -14.55
C ARG A 45 18.11 12.13 -14.97
N ALA A 46 17.31 13.17 -14.78
CA ALA A 46 17.70 14.55 -15.06
C ALA A 46 18.90 15.05 -14.22
N ARG A 47 19.19 14.40 -13.09
CA ARG A 47 20.34 14.68 -12.22
C ARG A 47 21.47 13.65 -12.37
N GLY A 48 21.43 12.82 -13.41
CA GLY A 48 22.48 11.86 -13.74
C GLY A 48 22.31 10.47 -13.11
N ALA A 49 21.22 10.17 -12.41
CA ALA A 49 20.95 8.81 -11.96
C ALA A 49 20.70 7.89 -13.16
N GLN A 50 21.27 6.68 -13.11
CA GLN A 50 21.01 5.63 -14.09
C GLN A 50 19.99 4.66 -13.50
N ILE A 51 18.97 4.33 -14.28
CA ILE A 51 17.89 3.41 -13.86
C ILE A 51 17.88 2.25 -14.85
N PHE A 52 18.07 1.04 -14.32
CA PHE A 52 18.10 -0.20 -15.08
C PHE A 52 16.93 -1.08 -14.68
N GLU A 53 15.85 -1.03 -15.46
CA GLU A 53 14.68 -1.89 -15.29
C GLU A 53 14.97 -3.29 -15.86
N ASN A 54 14.16 -4.29 -15.48
CA ASN A 54 14.35 -5.69 -15.89
C ASN A 54 15.78 -6.18 -15.65
N THR A 55 16.39 -5.78 -14.53
CA THR A 55 17.79 -6.06 -14.20
C THR A 55 17.83 -6.61 -12.78
N LYS A 56 17.84 -7.93 -12.66
CA LYS A 56 17.71 -8.61 -11.37
C LYS A 56 19.04 -8.53 -10.62
N ALA A 57 19.04 -7.95 -9.42
CA ALA A 57 20.16 -8.08 -8.50
C ALA A 57 20.23 -9.52 -7.97
N ILE A 58 21.35 -10.20 -8.23
CA ILE A 58 21.58 -11.59 -7.82
C ILE A 58 22.19 -11.63 -6.43
N ARG A 59 23.26 -10.86 -6.18
CA ARG A 59 23.93 -10.76 -4.87
C ARG A 59 24.83 -9.53 -4.77
N ILE A 60 25.14 -9.13 -3.54
CA ILE A 60 26.17 -8.13 -3.22
C ILE A 60 27.55 -8.79 -3.28
N LEU A 61 28.48 -8.15 -3.99
CA LEU A 61 29.89 -8.53 -4.03
C LEU A 61 30.64 -7.83 -2.91
N THR A 62 31.52 -8.56 -2.24
CA THR A 62 32.40 -8.00 -1.21
C THR A 62 33.87 -8.32 -1.48
N ARG A 63 34.74 -7.39 -1.10
CA ARG A 63 36.20 -7.53 -1.11
C ARG A 63 36.75 -6.98 0.19
N ASN A 64 37.54 -7.78 0.92
CA ASN A 64 38.12 -7.39 2.21
C ASN A 64 37.07 -6.89 3.22
N GLY A 65 35.91 -7.55 3.29
CA GLY A 65 34.82 -7.20 4.20
C GLY A 65 34.05 -5.93 3.83
N ARG A 66 34.25 -5.36 2.63
CA ARG A 66 33.54 -4.18 2.15
C ARG A 66 32.80 -4.48 0.85
N VAL A 67 31.68 -3.80 0.62
CA VAL A 67 30.98 -3.85 -0.66
C VAL A 67 31.91 -3.42 -1.78
N SER A 68 31.90 -4.16 -2.89
CA SER A 68 32.66 -3.85 -4.10
C SER A 68 31.80 -3.85 -5.36
N GLY A 69 30.53 -4.24 -5.27
CA GLY A 69 29.59 -4.20 -6.38
C GLY A 69 28.32 -4.98 -6.13
N VAL A 70 27.45 -5.01 -7.13
CA VAL A 70 26.25 -5.85 -7.20
C VAL A 70 26.36 -6.69 -8.47
N GLU A 71 26.26 -8.00 -8.34
CA GLU A 71 26.09 -8.89 -9.48
C GLU A 71 24.63 -8.87 -9.90
N THR A 72 24.39 -8.66 -11.19
CA THR A 72 23.07 -8.71 -11.82
C THR A 72 23.05 -9.74 -12.94
N ASP A 73 21.85 -10.10 -13.41
CA ASP A 73 21.66 -10.92 -14.60
C ASP A 73 22.19 -10.29 -15.91
N LYS A 74 22.55 -9.00 -15.88
CA LYS A 74 23.14 -8.25 -16.99
C LYS A 74 24.60 -7.86 -16.78
N GLY A 75 25.24 -8.40 -15.75
CA GLY A 75 26.64 -8.14 -15.40
C GLY A 75 26.81 -7.43 -14.07
N VAL A 76 28.03 -6.97 -13.79
CA VAL A 76 28.38 -6.41 -12.49
C VAL A 76 28.32 -4.88 -12.52
N ILE A 77 27.63 -4.30 -11.54
CA ILE A 77 27.66 -2.87 -11.25
C ILE A 77 28.64 -2.64 -10.10
N ALA A 78 29.79 -2.01 -10.40
CA ALA A 78 30.79 -1.67 -9.39
C ALA A 78 30.30 -0.51 -8.50
N THR A 79 30.36 -0.71 -7.18
CA THR A 79 29.99 0.31 -6.19
C THR A 79 30.60 -0.03 -4.83
N ASP A 80 30.86 0.99 -4.01
CA ASP A 80 31.33 0.83 -2.63
C ASP A 80 30.18 0.78 -1.61
N ARG A 81 28.93 1.04 -2.05
CA ARG A 81 27.74 1.12 -1.20
C ARG A 81 26.50 0.60 -1.92
N VAL A 82 25.63 -0.05 -1.17
CA VAL A 82 24.34 -0.57 -1.64
C VAL A 82 23.27 -0.16 -0.64
N LEU A 83 22.15 0.36 -1.14
CA LEU A 83 20.92 0.56 -0.38
C LEU A 83 19.93 -0.54 -0.79
N LEU A 84 19.39 -1.26 0.18
CA LEU A 84 18.31 -2.22 -0.07
C LEU A 84 16.97 -1.48 0.01
N ALA A 85 16.26 -1.42 -1.10
CA ALA A 85 14.92 -0.83 -1.23
C ALA A 85 13.98 -1.77 -2.00
N GLY A 86 14.13 -3.08 -1.80
CA GLY A 86 13.44 -4.13 -2.55
C GLY A 86 12.13 -4.57 -1.92
N GLY A 87 11.43 -3.70 -1.17
CA GLY A 87 10.15 -4.03 -0.51
C GLY A 87 10.17 -5.38 0.21
N MET A 88 9.16 -6.22 -0.06
CA MET A 88 9.00 -7.57 0.52
C MET A 88 10.14 -8.54 0.21
N TRP A 89 10.89 -8.34 -0.87
CA TRP A 89 12.05 -9.17 -1.22
C TRP A 89 13.29 -8.88 -0.37
N THR A 90 13.32 -7.74 0.34
CA THR A 90 14.50 -7.25 1.06
C THR A 90 15.01 -8.24 2.10
N SER A 91 14.12 -8.84 2.89
CA SER A 91 14.52 -9.78 3.95
C SER A 91 15.24 -11.01 3.39
N ARG A 92 14.71 -11.61 2.32
CA ARG A 92 15.31 -12.80 1.68
C ARG A 92 16.62 -12.47 0.97
N PHE A 93 16.70 -11.30 0.31
CA PHE A 93 17.93 -10.87 -0.32
C PHE A 93 19.05 -10.60 0.70
N ALA A 94 18.73 -9.92 1.80
CA ALA A 94 19.68 -9.62 2.87
C ALA A 94 20.18 -10.88 3.59
N ALA A 95 19.32 -11.90 3.77
CA ALA A 95 19.68 -13.16 4.41
C ALA A 95 20.80 -13.91 3.68
N GLN A 96 20.91 -13.77 2.35
CA GLN A 96 22.02 -14.34 1.55
C GLN A 96 23.39 -13.77 1.95
N HIS A 97 23.40 -12.62 2.63
CA HIS A 97 24.57 -11.93 3.12
C HIS A 97 24.70 -11.98 4.65
N GLY A 98 23.93 -12.86 5.32
CA GLY A 98 23.95 -13.01 6.77
C GLY A 98 23.35 -11.82 7.53
N VAL A 99 22.55 -10.98 6.86
CA VAL A 99 21.87 -9.84 7.47
C VAL A 99 20.40 -10.17 7.66
N THR A 100 19.93 -10.06 8.90
CA THR A 100 18.51 -10.18 9.22
C THR A 100 17.83 -8.83 9.09
N VAL A 101 16.79 -8.77 8.24
CA VAL A 101 15.86 -7.64 8.18
C VAL A 101 14.51 -8.12 8.70
N PRO A 102 14.02 -7.59 9.85
CA PRO A 102 12.77 -8.04 10.47
C PRO A 102 11.57 -7.47 9.71
N LEU A 103 11.34 -8.02 8.53
CA LEU A 103 10.28 -7.61 7.61
C LEU A 103 9.59 -8.86 7.06
N HIS A 104 8.27 -8.82 6.98
CA HIS A 104 7.46 -9.90 6.43
C HIS A 104 6.36 -9.36 5.51
N ALA A 105 5.99 -10.13 4.49
CA ALA A 105 4.87 -9.76 3.64
C ALA A 105 3.56 -10.20 4.30
N THR A 106 2.52 -9.37 4.20
CA THR A 106 1.18 -9.62 4.72
C THR A 106 0.17 -9.25 3.65
N GLU A 107 -0.90 -10.03 3.52
CA GLU A 107 -2.04 -9.71 2.67
C GLU A 107 -2.72 -8.43 3.17
N HIS A 108 -3.11 -7.55 2.24
CA HIS A 108 -3.80 -6.30 2.52
C HIS A 108 -4.93 -6.09 1.52
N PHE A 109 -6.09 -5.70 2.02
CA PHE A 109 -7.34 -5.77 1.28
C PHE A 109 -8.00 -4.39 1.13
N TYR A 110 -8.58 -4.17 -0.05
CA TYR A 110 -9.50 -3.07 -0.27
C TYR A 110 -10.52 -3.40 -1.34
N ILE A 111 -11.65 -2.71 -1.29
CA ILE A 111 -12.62 -2.67 -2.38
C ILE A 111 -12.54 -1.33 -3.10
N VAL A 112 -12.86 -1.33 -4.39
CA VAL A 112 -13.09 -0.10 -5.16
C VAL A 112 -14.51 -0.16 -5.69
N THR A 113 -15.29 0.88 -5.40
CA THR A 113 -16.67 0.98 -5.87
C THR A 113 -16.73 1.19 -7.38
N GLU A 114 -17.91 1.04 -7.96
CA GLU A 114 -18.27 1.70 -9.21
C GLU A 114 -18.29 3.24 -9.02
N THR A 115 -18.45 3.97 -10.12
CA THR A 115 -18.51 5.44 -10.07
C THR A 115 -19.71 5.89 -9.23
N ILE A 116 -19.46 6.78 -8.28
CA ILE A 116 -20.47 7.36 -7.41
C ILE A 116 -20.87 8.71 -7.98
N ASP A 117 -22.15 8.87 -8.35
CA ASP A 117 -22.63 10.13 -8.89
C ASP A 117 -22.51 11.26 -7.86
N GLY A 118 -22.02 12.41 -8.31
CA GLY A 118 -21.79 13.57 -7.46
C GLY A 118 -20.68 13.45 -6.42
N LEU A 119 -19.85 12.38 -6.41
CA LEU A 119 -18.70 12.28 -5.51
C LEU A 119 -17.68 13.41 -5.78
N PRO A 120 -17.41 14.28 -4.79
CA PRO A 120 -16.42 15.34 -4.97
C PRO A 120 -15.02 14.73 -5.13
N ARG A 121 -14.30 15.13 -6.19
CA ARG A 121 -12.88 14.78 -6.36
C ARG A 121 -11.97 15.31 -5.25
N THR A 122 -12.47 16.25 -4.46
CA THR A 122 -11.78 16.89 -3.34
C THR A 122 -12.23 16.35 -2.00
N ILE A 123 -13.04 15.28 -1.97
CA ILE A 123 -13.43 14.66 -0.70
C ILE A 123 -12.16 14.25 0.06
N PRO A 124 -12.03 14.59 1.34
CA PRO A 124 -10.87 14.20 2.13
C PRO A 124 -10.74 12.68 2.20
N GLY A 125 -9.51 12.17 2.33
CA GLY A 125 -9.34 10.80 2.82
C GLY A 125 -9.91 10.69 4.23
N LEU A 126 -10.61 9.59 4.51
CA LEU A 126 -11.18 9.30 5.82
C LEU A 126 -10.43 8.15 6.46
N VAL A 127 -10.26 8.21 7.78
CA VAL A 127 -9.85 7.07 8.61
C VAL A 127 -10.87 6.94 9.74
N VAL A 128 -11.45 5.75 9.89
CA VAL A 128 -12.30 5.40 11.04
C VAL A 128 -11.52 4.41 11.89
N ALA A 129 -10.84 4.92 12.90
CA ALA A 129 -9.81 4.19 13.63
C ALA A 129 -10.38 2.97 14.37
N GLU A 130 -11.55 3.12 15.00
CA GLU A 130 -12.25 2.08 15.75
C GLU A 130 -12.67 0.91 14.86
N GLU A 131 -12.97 1.19 13.59
CA GLU A 131 -13.37 0.18 12.59
C GLU A 131 -12.18 -0.35 11.78
N ARG A 132 -11.03 0.33 11.91
CA ARG A 132 -9.79 0.13 11.14
C ARG A 132 -9.99 0.30 9.63
N LEU A 133 -10.86 1.22 9.25
CA LEU A 133 -11.17 1.52 7.85
C LEU A 133 -10.49 2.81 7.41
N TYR A 134 -10.17 2.88 6.12
CA TYR A 134 -9.76 4.12 5.48
C TYR A 134 -10.37 4.23 4.08
N THR A 135 -10.51 5.46 3.61
CA THR A 135 -11.01 5.73 2.27
C THR A 135 -10.13 6.70 1.50
N LYS A 136 -10.21 6.60 0.18
CA LYS A 136 -9.57 7.52 -0.75
C LYS A 136 -10.45 7.67 -1.99
N GLU A 137 -10.52 8.88 -2.53
CA GLU A 137 -11.17 9.09 -3.82
C GLU A 137 -10.31 8.54 -4.95
N ASP A 138 -10.92 7.90 -5.93
CA ASP A 138 -10.21 7.36 -7.08
C ASP A 138 -11.03 7.55 -8.36
N ALA A 139 -10.84 8.70 -9.01
CA ALA A 139 -11.43 9.03 -10.31
C ALA A 139 -12.96 8.88 -10.36
N GLY A 140 -13.66 9.38 -9.35
CA GLY A 140 -15.11 9.28 -9.19
C GLY A 140 -15.59 7.99 -8.51
N LYS A 141 -14.67 7.11 -8.11
CA LYS A 141 -14.92 5.93 -7.28
C LYS A 141 -14.42 6.18 -5.87
N LEU A 142 -14.80 5.32 -4.93
CA LEU A 142 -14.21 5.29 -3.60
C LEU A 142 -13.44 3.98 -3.42
N LEU A 143 -12.17 4.10 -3.04
CA LEU A 143 -11.43 2.98 -2.47
C LEU A 143 -11.74 2.92 -0.98
N ILE A 144 -12.11 1.74 -0.49
CA ILE A 144 -12.34 1.48 0.93
C ILE A 144 -11.47 0.31 1.31
N GLY A 145 -10.42 0.58 2.09
CA GLY A 145 -9.54 -0.44 2.63
C GLY A 145 -9.70 -0.53 4.14
N GLY A 146 -9.18 -1.61 4.71
CA GLY A 146 -9.11 -1.72 6.14
C GLY A 146 -8.00 -2.65 6.58
N PHE A 147 -7.71 -2.61 7.88
CA PHE A 147 -6.75 -3.50 8.52
C PHE A 147 -7.52 -4.47 9.41
N GLU A 148 -7.43 -5.76 9.11
CA GLU A 148 -8.15 -6.78 9.84
C GLU A 148 -7.74 -6.88 11.32
N ALA A 149 -8.65 -7.49 12.10
CA ALA A 149 -8.39 -8.12 13.40
C ALA A 149 -6.96 -8.63 13.56
N GLN A 150 -6.68 -9.54 12.64
CA GLN A 150 -5.57 -10.46 12.59
C GLN A 150 -5.11 -10.48 11.14
N GLY A 151 -4.00 -9.80 10.85
CA GLY A 151 -3.42 -9.78 9.52
C GLY A 151 -2.99 -11.17 9.07
N LYS A 152 -3.05 -11.42 7.76
CA LYS A 152 -2.72 -12.69 7.15
C LYS A 152 -1.33 -12.62 6.53
N SER A 153 -0.35 -13.18 7.22
CA SER A 153 1.02 -13.26 6.71
C SER A 153 1.07 -14.04 5.38
N TRP A 154 1.95 -13.64 4.47
CA TRP A 154 2.14 -14.25 3.16
C TRP A 154 3.62 -14.49 2.83
N GLY A 155 3.90 -15.45 1.97
CA GLY A 155 5.25 -15.69 1.46
C GLY A 155 6.19 -16.43 2.41
N GLN A 156 5.68 -17.13 3.43
CA GLN A 156 6.48 -17.93 4.37
C GLN A 156 7.28 -19.03 3.65
N ASN A 157 6.67 -19.64 2.65
CA ASN A 157 7.29 -20.65 1.79
C ASN A 157 8.09 -20.03 0.63
N GLY A 158 8.17 -18.71 0.59
CA GLY A 158 8.79 -17.92 -0.45
C GLY A 158 7.79 -17.22 -1.36
N ILE A 159 8.27 -16.11 -1.91
CA ILE A 159 7.60 -15.29 -2.93
C ILE A 159 8.11 -15.73 -4.30
N PRO A 160 7.25 -16.04 -5.28
CA PRO A 160 7.67 -16.35 -6.65
C PRO A 160 8.48 -15.21 -7.25
N GLU A 161 9.55 -15.53 -7.99
CA GLU A 161 10.39 -14.49 -8.61
C GLU A 161 9.67 -13.71 -9.72
N SER A 162 8.64 -14.30 -10.31
CA SER A 162 7.81 -13.70 -11.36
C SER A 162 6.64 -12.87 -10.81
N PHE A 163 6.50 -12.73 -9.49
CA PHE A 163 5.41 -11.96 -8.90
C PHE A 163 5.69 -10.46 -9.08
N GLU A 164 5.01 -9.82 -10.01
CA GLU A 164 5.05 -8.38 -10.26
C GLU A 164 3.76 -7.92 -10.94
N PHE A 165 3.28 -6.71 -10.62
CA PHE A 165 2.02 -6.17 -11.15
C PHE A 165 0.82 -7.13 -11.00
N ASP A 166 0.81 -7.91 -9.92
CA ASP A 166 -0.13 -9.00 -9.68
C ASP A 166 -0.84 -8.80 -8.34
N GLU A 167 -1.91 -9.56 -8.15
CA GLU A 167 -2.72 -9.60 -6.93
C GLU A 167 -2.76 -11.01 -6.35
N LEU A 168 -3.10 -11.10 -5.08
CA LEU A 168 -3.31 -12.37 -4.40
C LEU A 168 -4.78 -12.77 -4.54
N PRO A 169 -5.11 -14.07 -4.42
CA PRO A 169 -6.50 -14.50 -4.40
C PRO A 169 -7.28 -13.78 -3.31
N PHE A 170 -8.43 -13.21 -3.67
CA PHE A 170 -9.29 -12.53 -2.71
C PHE A 170 -9.96 -13.55 -1.78
N ASP A 171 -9.82 -13.36 -0.47
CA ASP A 171 -10.30 -14.26 0.58
C ASP A 171 -11.54 -13.66 1.25
N MET A 172 -12.72 -13.94 0.67
CA MET A 172 -13.97 -13.34 1.13
C MET A 172 -14.30 -13.70 2.59
N GLU A 173 -14.05 -14.93 3.02
CA GLU A 173 -14.33 -15.38 4.38
C GLU A 173 -13.48 -14.61 5.41
N HIS A 174 -12.23 -14.31 5.06
CA HIS A 174 -11.36 -13.51 5.91
C HIS A 174 -11.81 -12.04 6.01
N VAL A 175 -12.22 -11.44 4.89
CA VAL A 175 -12.52 -10.00 4.83
C VAL A 175 -13.97 -9.64 5.20
N GLU A 176 -14.89 -10.60 5.19
CA GLU A 176 -16.32 -10.37 5.41
C GLU A 176 -16.61 -9.53 6.66
N PRO A 177 -16.02 -9.78 7.84
CA PRO A 177 -16.27 -8.94 9.02
C PRO A 177 -15.84 -7.48 8.84
N MET A 178 -14.79 -7.22 8.06
CA MET A 178 -14.36 -5.86 7.72
C MET A 178 -15.34 -5.21 6.73
N LEU A 179 -15.80 -5.97 5.74
CA LEU A 179 -16.79 -5.50 4.76
C LEU A 179 -18.12 -5.18 5.43
N GLU A 180 -18.60 -5.98 6.38
CA GLU A 180 -19.81 -5.69 7.15
C GLU A 180 -19.71 -4.33 7.86
N ARG A 181 -18.57 -4.04 8.50
CA ARG A 181 -18.32 -2.72 9.11
C ARG A 181 -18.30 -1.61 8.07
N ALA A 182 -17.66 -1.83 6.93
CA ALA A 182 -17.63 -0.85 5.84
C ALA A 182 -19.05 -0.56 5.32
N PHE A 183 -19.88 -1.57 5.09
CA PHE A 183 -21.26 -1.36 4.63
C PHE A 183 -22.11 -0.64 5.67
N ALA A 184 -21.95 -0.95 6.96
CA ALA A 184 -22.62 -0.22 8.04
C ALA A 184 -22.17 1.25 8.12
N ARG A 185 -20.86 1.52 7.93
CA ARG A 185 -20.30 2.88 7.96
C ARG A 185 -20.63 3.69 6.71
N PHE A 186 -20.77 3.05 5.56
CA PHE A 186 -20.98 3.69 4.25
C PHE A 186 -22.28 3.19 3.60
N PRO A 187 -23.47 3.69 4.04
CA PRO A 187 -24.76 3.17 3.58
C PRO A 187 -24.97 3.21 2.07
N PHE A 188 -24.30 4.11 1.34
CA PHE A 188 -24.41 4.19 -0.12
C PHE A 188 -23.93 2.90 -0.84
N LEU A 189 -23.12 2.08 -0.16
CA LEU A 189 -22.66 0.78 -0.67
C LEU A 189 -23.79 -0.23 -0.87
N GLU A 190 -24.95 -0.06 -0.21
CA GLU A 190 -26.13 -0.90 -0.45
C GLU A 190 -26.66 -0.79 -1.89
N THR A 191 -26.39 0.34 -2.55
CA THR A 191 -26.90 0.65 -3.89
C THR A 191 -25.80 0.83 -4.93
N THR A 192 -24.53 0.84 -4.52
CA THR A 192 -23.38 1.06 -5.41
C THR A 192 -22.67 -0.26 -5.66
N GLY A 193 -22.43 -0.60 -6.92
CA GLY A 193 -21.65 -1.80 -7.25
C GLY A 193 -20.21 -1.72 -6.77
N ILE A 194 -19.57 -2.89 -6.63
CA ILE A 194 -18.14 -3.00 -6.38
C ILE A 194 -17.44 -3.38 -7.68
N HIS A 195 -16.52 -2.54 -8.12
CA HIS A 195 -15.74 -2.76 -9.34
C HIS A 195 -14.56 -3.72 -9.10
N THR A 196 -13.88 -3.59 -7.95
CA THR A 196 -12.68 -4.37 -7.63
C THR A 196 -12.71 -4.86 -6.20
N PHE A 197 -12.36 -6.13 -6.03
CA PHE A 197 -11.97 -6.74 -4.76
C PHE A 197 -10.47 -7.03 -4.86
N PHE A 198 -9.66 -6.24 -4.17
CA PHE A 198 -8.21 -6.35 -4.27
C PHE A 198 -7.63 -7.00 -3.01
N ASN A 199 -6.65 -7.87 -3.23
CA ASN A 199 -5.77 -8.39 -2.19
C ASN A 199 -4.33 -8.27 -2.71
N GLY A 200 -3.47 -7.55 -2.00
CA GLY A 200 -2.06 -7.39 -2.38
C GLY A 200 -1.12 -7.56 -1.20
N PRO A 201 0.14 -7.94 -1.44
CA PRO A 201 1.12 -8.05 -0.37
C PRO A 201 1.69 -6.67 0.02
N GLU A 202 1.75 -6.41 1.32
CA GLU A 202 2.43 -5.26 1.91
C GLU A 202 3.52 -5.73 2.90
N SER A 203 4.54 -4.90 3.10
CA SER A 203 5.65 -5.22 4.01
C SER A 203 5.41 -4.65 5.40
N PHE A 204 5.44 -5.50 6.42
CA PHE A 204 5.31 -5.13 7.83
C PHE A 204 6.58 -5.46 8.61
N THR A 205 6.90 -4.60 9.58
CA THR A 205 7.88 -4.87 10.63
C THR A 205 7.16 -5.22 11.94
N PRO A 206 7.86 -5.80 12.95
CA PRO A 206 7.23 -6.17 14.22
C PRO A 206 6.58 -5.03 15.01
N ASP A 207 6.98 -3.79 14.75
CA ASP A 207 6.56 -2.58 15.46
C ASP A 207 5.59 -1.68 14.66
N GLY A 208 5.22 -2.10 13.45
CA GLY A 208 4.29 -1.36 12.59
C GLY A 208 5.00 -0.43 11.61
#